data_AF-X1DQS4-F1
#
_entry.id   AF-X1DQS4-F1
#
_cell.length_a   1.000
_cell.length_b   1.000
_cell.length_c   1.000
_cell.angle_alpha   90.00
_cell.angle_beta   90.00
_cell.angle_gamma   90.00
#
_symmetry.space_group_name_H-M   'P 1'
#
loop_
_entity.id
_entity.type
_entity.pdbx_description
1 polymer ?
#
loop_
_entity_poly.entity_id
_entity_poly.type
_entity_poly.pdbx_seq_one_letter_code
_entity_poly.pdbx_strand_id
1 'polypeptide(L)'
;IDDLAIGADQEQTNGDAHAGAVYLIRGGDWLLTATDIDLADFGTVAAGKIARIKPRPIAVDDNTDEYHFGATLQLADLDGNNKAELIAAATLNRSGAAQRPVGGVAHSSGGTTHGTVYIAWDDNFGGDWTPAPDFVIGAGSGSYSIINGSSNRAENPGPQNISFGEEILGGLDYDNNGATDLFVGDLTAGGYGNVSRSLAGLAHVIYDAEDTLKDKEIELDSPPEGFNMATFLGPKSGAIAGDTALHGDFNDDGIADLAFSSPMDSPQGVTNAA
;
A
#
# COMPACT_ATOMS: atom_id res chain seq x y z
N ILE A 1 -21.47 -7.40 7.54
CA ILE A 1 -20.72 -7.72 6.30
C ILE A 1 -20.00 -6.45 5.97
N ASP A 2 -18.68 -6.51 6.04
CA ASP A 2 -17.80 -5.36 5.94
C ASP A 2 -17.65 -4.93 4.48
N ASP A 3 -17.08 -3.74 4.28
CA ASP A 3 -16.71 -3.26 2.95
C ASP A 3 -15.59 -4.13 2.35
N LEU A 4 -15.53 -4.20 1.02
CA LEU A 4 -14.46 -4.92 0.31
C LEU A 4 -13.71 -3.97 -0.60
N ALA A 5 -12.38 -4.11 -0.65
CA ALA A 5 -11.54 -3.46 -1.65
C ALA A 5 -10.94 -4.53 -2.58
N ILE A 6 -10.93 -4.24 -3.88
CA ILE A 6 -10.44 -5.17 -4.92
C ILE A 6 -9.50 -4.40 -5.83
N GLY A 7 -8.26 -4.88 -5.93
CA GLY A 7 -7.25 -4.33 -6.84
C GLY A 7 -7.41 -4.89 -8.24
N ALA A 8 -7.34 -4.01 -9.23
CA ALA A 8 -7.24 -4.32 -10.65
C ALA A 8 -5.97 -3.63 -11.17
N ASP A 9 -4.80 -4.12 -10.75
CA ASP A 9 -3.48 -3.50 -10.94
C ASP A 9 -3.10 -3.30 -12.42
N GLN A 10 -3.63 -4.13 -13.31
CA GLN A 10 -3.41 -4.02 -14.75
C GLN A 10 -4.54 -3.30 -15.49
N GLU A 11 -5.53 -2.71 -14.80
CA GLU A 11 -6.57 -1.91 -15.45
C GLU A 11 -5.94 -0.73 -16.21
N GLN A 12 -6.38 -0.54 -17.45
CA GLN A 12 -6.03 0.65 -18.21
C GLN A 12 -6.84 1.82 -17.68
N THR A 13 -6.18 2.77 -17.04
CA THR A 13 -6.81 3.98 -16.50
C THR A 13 -6.15 5.22 -17.06
N ASN A 14 -6.93 6.27 -17.30
CA ASN A 14 -6.46 7.55 -17.84
C ASN A 14 -5.69 7.51 -19.19
N GLY A 15 -5.80 6.39 -19.93
CA GLY A 15 -5.09 6.19 -21.20
C GLY A 15 -3.73 5.50 -21.06
N ASP A 16 -3.30 5.24 -19.83
CA ASP A 16 -2.05 4.56 -19.51
C ASP A 16 -2.30 3.05 -19.38
N ALA A 17 -1.39 2.25 -19.95
CA ALA A 17 -1.42 0.81 -19.75
C ALA A 17 -1.12 0.51 -18.28
N HIS A 18 -1.71 -0.57 -17.74
CA HIS A 18 -1.41 -1.12 -16.40
C HIS A 18 -1.26 -0.07 -15.28
N ALA A 19 -2.03 1.02 -15.37
CA ALA A 19 -2.00 2.07 -14.37
C ALA A 19 -2.65 1.58 -13.08
N GLY A 20 -3.65 0.71 -13.24
CA GLY A 20 -4.36 0.06 -12.16
C GLY A 20 -5.54 0.88 -11.65
N ALA A 21 -6.40 0.20 -10.91
CA ALA A 21 -7.51 0.78 -10.18
C ALA A 21 -7.80 -0.05 -8.92
N VAL A 22 -8.51 0.56 -7.98
CA VAL A 22 -9.14 -0.16 -6.87
C VAL A 22 -10.64 0.07 -6.92
N TYR A 23 -11.39 -1.01 -6.75
CA TYR A 23 -12.83 -0.98 -6.58
C TYR A 23 -13.17 -1.14 -5.10
N LEU A 24 -13.90 -0.18 -4.55
CA LEU A 24 -14.46 -0.26 -3.21
C LEU A 24 -15.93 -0.66 -3.31
N ILE A 25 -16.30 -1.72 -2.60
CA ILE A 25 -17.64 -2.27 -2.54
C ILE A 25 -18.18 -2.07 -1.13
N ARG A 26 -19.26 -1.31 -1.01
CA ARG A 26 -19.93 -1.09 0.27
C ARG A 26 -20.52 -2.41 0.77
N GLY A 27 -20.25 -2.75 2.02
CA GLY A 27 -20.76 -3.90 2.73
C GLY A 27 -22.27 -3.88 2.92
N GLY A 28 -22.74 -4.85 3.71
CA GLY A 28 -24.13 -5.02 4.10
C GLY A 28 -24.85 -6.18 3.40
N ASP A 29 -26.10 -6.40 3.81
CA ASP A 29 -26.87 -7.62 3.50
C ASP A 29 -27.10 -7.87 2.01
N TRP A 30 -26.98 -6.83 1.17
CA TRP A 30 -27.13 -6.99 -0.28
C TRP A 30 -26.09 -7.96 -0.86
N LEU A 31 -24.90 -8.04 -0.25
CA LEU A 31 -23.85 -9.01 -0.63
C LEU A 31 -24.26 -10.47 -0.38
N LEU A 32 -25.22 -10.74 0.51
CA LEU A 32 -25.77 -12.10 0.69
C LEU A 32 -26.67 -12.52 -0.46
N THR A 33 -27.19 -11.54 -1.19
CA THR A 33 -28.14 -11.74 -2.30
C THR A 33 -27.52 -11.50 -3.67
N ALA A 34 -26.36 -10.83 -3.72
CA ALA A 34 -25.56 -10.69 -4.91
C ALA A 34 -25.05 -12.07 -5.35
N THR A 35 -25.21 -12.38 -6.62
CA THR A 35 -24.74 -13.65 -7.19
C THR A 35 -23.39 -13.46 -7.87
N ASP A 36 -23.31 -12.47 -8.76
CA ASP A 36 -22.08 -12.07 -9.43
C ASP A 36 -21.95 -10.55 -9.43
N ILE A 37 -20.72 -10.06 -9.20
CA ILE A 37 -20.35 -8.64 -9.34
C ILE A 37 -19.29 -8.55 -10.43
N ASP A 38 -19.70 -8.19 -11.65
CA ASP A 38 -18.77 -7.96 -12.77
C ASP A 38 -18.25 -6.52 -12.74
N LEU A 39 -16.97 -6.35 -12.40
CA LEU A 39 -16.32 -5.04 -12.29
C LEU A 39 -16.19 -4.33 -13.66
N ALA A 40 -16.27 -5.07 -14.78
CA ALA A 40 -16.27 -4.47 -16.12
C ALA A 40 -17.55 -3.66 -16.38
N ASP A 41 -18.65 -3.97 -15.69
CA ASP A 41 -19.94 -3.29 -15.79
C ASP A 41 -20.10 -2.16 -14.73
N PHE A 42 -18.98 -1.52 -14.37
CA PHE A 42 -18.93 -0.44 -13.39
C PHE A 42 -20.00 0.64 -13.60
N GLY A 43 -20.65 1.05 -12.50
CA GLY A 43 -21.74 2.03 -12.51
C GLY A 43 -23.12 1.46 -12.83
N THR A 44 -23.22 0.21 -13.31
CA THR A 44 -24.50 -0.51 -13.47
C THR A 44 -24.60 -1.68 -12.50
N VAL A 45 -23.51 -2.42 -12.30
CA VAL A 45 -23.38 -3.41 -11.23
C VAL A 45 -23.38 -2.70 -9.87
N ALA A 46 -23.98 -3.33 -8.86
CA ALA A 46 -23.95 -2.84 -7.48
C ALA A 46 -24.26 -1.33 -7.37
N ALA A 47 -25.26 -0.85 -8.13
CA ALA A 47 -25.60 0.56 -8.22
C ALA A 47 -25.83 1.17 -6.82
N GLY A 48 -25.13 2.27 -6.50
CA GLY A 48 -25.16 2.87 -5.18
C GLY A 48 -24.25 2.19 -4.14
N LYS A 49 -23.46 1.18 -4.52
CA LYS A 49 -22.65 0.34 -3.63
C LYS A 49 -21.22 0.08 -4.13
N ILE A 50 -20.83 0.64 -5.27
CA ILE A 50 -19.48 0.54 -5.81
C ILE A 50 -18.86 1.91 -6.08
N ALA A 51 -17.57 2.05 -5.82
CA ALA A 51 -16.72 3.17 -6.21
C ALA A 51 -15.47 2.64 -6.93
N ARG A 52 -14.94 3.43 -7.87
CA ARG A 52 -13.67 3.16 -8.54
C ARG A 52 -12.68 4.28 -8.25
N ILE A 53 -11.51 3.89 -7.78
CA ILE A 53 -10.44 4.77 -7.35
C ILE A 53 -9.23 4.51 -8.26
N LYS A 54 -8.62 5.59 -8.75
CA LYS A 54 -7.47 5.55 -9.67
C LYS A 54 -6.27 6.27 -9.04
N PRO A 55 -5.04 5.84 -9.34
CA PRO A 55 -3.86 6.52 -8.85
C PRO A 55 -3.74 7.89 -9.52
N ARG A 56 -3.14 8.84 -8.80
CA ARG A 56 -2.66 10.06 -9.43
C ARG A 56 -1.36 9.76 -10.16
N PRO A 57 -1.23 10.12 -11.46
CA PRO A 57 0.06 10.02 -12.15
C PRO A 57 1.12 10.85 -11.42
N ILE A 58 2.34 10.32 -11.31
CA ILE A 58 3.46 11.02 -10.70
C ILE A 58 4.33 11.59 -11.81
N ALA A 59 4.48 12.91 -11.83
CA ALA A 59 5.14 13.64 -12.91
C ALA A 59 6.65 13.35 -13.07
N VAL A 60 7.27 12.64 -12.12
CA VAL A 60 8.69 12.30 -12.12
C VAL A 60 8.99 10.98 -12.85
N ASP A 61 7.96 10.24 -13.25
CA ASP A 61 8.07 9.00 -13.99
C ASP A 61 7.74 9.21 -15.47
N ASP A 62 8.70 9.75 -16.21
CA ASP A 62 8.65 9.94 -17.65
C ASP A 62 8.82 8.63 -18.45
N ASN A 63 8.69 7.46 -17.81
CA ASN A 63 8.87 6.17 -18.49
C ASN A 63 8.23 4.91 -17.85
N THR A 64 7.27 5.01 -16.92
CA THR A 64 6.58 3.82 -16.38
C THR A 64 5.14 3.75 -16.88
N ASP A 65 4.95 3.13 -18.05
CA ASP A 65 3.64 2.74 -18.59
C ASP A 65 2.96 1.62 -17.74
N GLU A 66 3.37 1.41 -16.47
CA GLU A 66 2.97 0.27 -15.63
C GLU A 66 3.05 0.62 -14.12
N TYR A 67 2.06 1.34 -13.59
CA TYR A 67 2.02 1.75 -12.17
C TYR A 67 1.60 0.59 -11.24
N HIS A 68 0.81 -0.36 -11.72
CA HIS A 68 0.29 -1.47 -10.91
C HIS A 68 -0.43 -1.03 -9.62
N PHE A 69 -1.19 0.08 -9.68
CA PHE A 69 -1.94 0.55 -8.53
C PHE A 69 -2.99 -0.47 -8.07
N GLY A 70 -2.94 -0.82 -6.78
CA GLY A 70 -3.82 -1.82 -6.19
C GLY A 70 -3.25 -3.24 -6.22
N ALA A 71 -1.99 -3.43 -6.63
CA ALA A 71 -1.29 -4.71 -6.49
C ALA A 71 -1.17 -5.16 -5.02
N THR A 72 -0.96 -4.20 -4.12
CA THR A 72 -1.13 -4.36 -2.67
C THR A 72 -2.13 -3.31 -2.18
N LEU A 73 -3.08 -3.73 -1.34
CA LEU A 73 -4.09 -2.85 -0.77
C LEU A 73 -4.54 -3.33 0.61
N GLN A 74 -5.09 -2.41 1.40
CA GLN A 74 -5.72 -2.68 2.69
C GLN A 74 -6.82 -1.66 2.97
N LEU A 75 -7.79 -2.07 3.79
CA LEU A 75 -8.73 -1.18 4.47
C LEU A 75 -8.34 -1.12 5.95
N ALA A 76 -8.13 0.08 6.49
CA ALA A 76 -7.78 0.29 7.89
C ALA A 76 -8.20 1.68 8.36
N ASP A 77 -8.58 1.81 9.63
CA ASP A 77 -8.93 3.09 10.28
C ASP A 77 -7.67 3.79 10.77
N LEU A 78 -7.24 4.84 10.06
CA LEU A 78 -6.01 5.59 10.25
C LEU A 78 -6.21 6.88 11.06
N ASP A 79 -7.44 7.36 11.22
CA ASP A 79 -7.76 8.54 12.05
C ASP A 79 -8.58 8.23 13.30
N GLY A 80 -8.85 6.95 13.58
CA GLY A 80 -9.58 6.50 14.75
C GLY A 80 -11.06 6.90 14.72
N ASN A 81 -11.61 7.23 13.55
CA ASN A 81 -13.00 7.62 13.41
C ASN A 81 -13.98 6.44 13.28
N ASN A 82 -13.46 5.21 13.40
CA ASN A 82 -14.16 3.92 13.23
C ASN A 82 -14.64 3.66 11.80
N LYS A 83 -13.99 4.25 10.81
CA LYS A 83 -14.17 3.91 9.40
C LYS A 83 -12.81 3.69 8.79
N ALA A 84 -12.77 2.76 7.85
CA ALA A 84 -11.53 2.47 7.17
C ALA A 84 -11.25 3.46 6.04
N GLU A 85 -10.01 3.87 5.94
CA GLU A 85 -9.40 4.41 4.74
C GLU A 85 -9.03 3.30 3.75
N LEU A 86 -9.00 3.66 2.48
CA LEU A 86 -8.42 2.83 1.44
C LEU A 86 -6.95 3.16 1.30
N ILE A 87 -6.10 2.16 1.56
CA ILE A 87 -4.65 2.23 1.36
C ILE A 87 -4.29 1.31 0.19
N ALA A 88 -3.59 1.83 -0.81
CA ALA A 88 -3.19 1.04 -1.97
C ALA A 88 -1.85 1.52 -2.53
N ALA A 89 -1.01 0.58 -2.94
CA ALA A 89 0.29 0.89 -3.50
C ALA A 89 0.34 0.74 -5.03
N ALA A 90 1.21 1.53 -5.65
CA ALA A 90 1.63 1.42 -7.04
C ALA A 90 3.03 0.82 -7.10
N THR A 91 3.13 -0.45 -6.71
CA THR A 91 4.35 -1.25 -6.77
C THR A 91 3.97 -2.69 -7.01
N LEU A 92 4.77 -3.39 -7.81
CA LEU A 92 4.68 -4.81 -7.97
C LEU A 92 6.08 -5.42 -7.98
N ASN A 93 6.34 -6.39 -7.12
CA ASN A 93 7.57 -7.17 -7.10
C ASN A 93 7.33 -8.55 -6.46
N ARG A 94 6.27 -9.22 -6.90
CA ARG A 94 5.84 -10.52 -6.36
C ARG A 94 5.96 -11.62 -7.41
N SER A 95 6.71 -12.67 -7.08
CA SER A 95 6.78 -13.88 -7.93
C SER A 95 5.42 -14.55 -8.10
N GLY A 96 4.50 -14.40 -7.13
CA GLY A 96 3.13 -14.91 -7.22
C GLY A 96 2.30 -14.24 -8.32
N ALA A 97 2.56 -12.97 -8.61
CA ALA A 97 1.88 -12.22 -9.67
C ALA A 97 2.34 -12.64 -11.09
N ALA A 98 3.42 -13.43 -11.19
CA ALA A 98 3.86 -14.06 -12.44
C ALA A 98 2.93 -15.21 -12.90
N GLN A 99 2.01 -15.68 -12.05
CA GLN A 99 1.12 -16.79 -12.36
C GLN A 99 0.03 -16.35 -13.34
N ARG A 100 0.00 -16.96 -14.52
CA ARG A 100 -0.97 -16.64 -15.57
C ARG A 100 -2.28 -17.39 -15.33
N PRO A 101 -3.44 -16.72 -15.29
CA PRO A 101 -4.70 -17.38 -15.59
C PRO A 101 -4.65 -17.90 -17.04
N VAL A 102 -5.41 -18.95 -17.35
CA VAL A 102 -5.50 -19.48 -18.73
C VAL A 102 -6.04 -18.36 -19.65
N GLY A 103 -5.17 -17.81 -20.49
CA GLY A 103 -5.51 -16.72 -21.42
C GLY A 103 -5.21 -15.29 -20.93
N GLY A 104 -4.54 -15.12 -19.78
CA GLY A 104 -4.16 -13.81 -19.22
C GLY A 104 -2.70 -13.41 -19.43
N VAL A 105 -2.40 -12.14 -19.12
CA VAL A 105 -1.06 -11.60 -18.90
C VAL A 105 -0.70 -11.69 -17.42
N ALA A 106 0.59 -11.77 -17.10
CA ALA A 106 1.09 -11.81 -15.73
C ALA A 106 2.37 -10.98 -15.65
N HIS A 107 2.41 -10.08 -14.68
CA HIS A 107 3.54 -9.19 -14.42
C HIS A 107 4.05 -9.53 -13.03
N SER A 108 5.35 -9.76 -12.90
CA SER A 108 5.99 -10.04 -11.60
C SER A 108 6.70 -8.83 -11.03
N SER A 109 6.75 -7.74 -11.81
CA SER A 109 7.46 -6.51 -11.48
C SER A 109 6.78 -5.33 -12.17
N GLY A 110 6.75 -4.17 -11.53
CA GLY A 110 6.24 -2.91 -12.07
C GLY A 110 6.05 -1.91 -10.92
N GLY A 111 5.45 -0.75 -11.19
CA GLY A 111 5.29 0.29 -10.18
C GLY A 111 5.86 1.64 -10.56
N THR A 112 5.59 2.60 -9.69
CA THR A 112 6.27 3.89 -9.70
C THR A 112 7.73 3.72 -9.30
N THR A 113 8.60 4.65 -9.70
CA THR A 113 10.00 4.63 -9.30
C THR A 113 10.11 4.71 -7.76
N HIS A 114 10.77 3.72 -7.16
CA HIS A 114 10.89 3.50 -5.71
C HIS A 114 9.61 3.07 -4.98
N GLY A 115 8.49 2.92 -5.69
CA GLY A 115 7.20 2.58 -5.13
C GLY A 115 6.48 3.76 -4.48
N THR A 116 5.15 3.76 -4.54
CA THR A 116 4.29 4.78 -3.96
C THR A 116 3.13 4.14 -3.24
N VAL A 117 2.82 4.62 -2.03
CA VAL A 117 1.58 4.31 -1.31
C VAL A 117 0.62 5.50 -1.43
N TYR A 118 -0.64 5.21 -1.76
CA TYR A 118 -1.73 6.18 -1.80
C TYR A 118 -2.74 5.85 -0.71
N ILE A 119 -3.32 6.90 -0.12
CA ILE A 119 -4.42 6.79 0.84
C ILE A 119 -5.57 7.65 0.33
N ALA A 120 -6.74 7.04 0.14
CA ALA A 120 -8.00 7.75 -0.01
C ALA A 120 -8.75 7.71 1.34
N TRP A 121 -8.92 8.88 1.95
CA TRP A 121 -9.50 8.97 3.28
C TRP A 121 -11.02 8.68 3.28
N ASP A 122 -11.60 8.30 4.42
CA ASP A 122 -13.01 7.87 4.52
C ASP A 122 -14.01 8.93 4.02
N ASP A 123 -13.64 10.20 4.11
CA ASP A 123 -14.44 11.34 3.68
C ASP A 123 -14.69 11.38 2.15
N ASN A 124 -13.90 10.65 1.35
CA ASN A 124 -14.17 10.42 -0.07
C ASN A 124 -15.40 9.53 -0.30
N PHE A 125 -15.84 8.79 0.71
CA PHE A 125 -16.80 7.69 0.59
C PHE A 125 -18.14 7.96 1.28
N GLY A 126 -18.35 9.19 1.77
CA GLY A 126 -19.61 9.63 2.36
C GLY A 126 -20.80 9.66 1.40
N GLY A 127 -22.01 9.68 1.97
CA GLY A 127 -23.26 9.92 1.23
C GLY A 127 -23.72 8.80 0.29
N ASP A 128 -24.51 9.19 -0.70
CA ASP A 128 -25.08 8.30 -1.71
C ASP A 128 -24.10 8.12 -2.89
N TRP A 129 -23.76 6.88 -3.21
CA TRP A 129 -22.90 6.54 -4.35
C TRP A 129 -23.70 6.43 -5.66
N THR A 130 -24.58 7.40 -5.91
CA THR A 130 -25.39 7.48 -7.14
C THR A 130 -25.26 8.88 -7.76
N PRO A 131 -24.53 9.03 -8.90
CA PRO A 131 -23.81 7.97 -9.63
C PRO A 131 -22.62 7.39 -8.83
N ALA A 132 -22.15 6.21 -9.24
CA ALA A 132 -21.00 5.56 -8.62
C ALA A 132 -19.78 6.50 -8.64
N PRO A 133 -19.10 6.75 -7.50
CA PRO A 133 -17.89 7.56 -7.47
C PRO A 133 -16.79 6.96 -8.34
N ASP A 134 -16.22 7.78 -9.22
CA ASP A 134 -15.10 7.41 -10.10
C ASP A 134 -14.10 8.56 -10.10
N PHE A 135 -13.01 8.42 -9.34
CA PHE A 135 -12.10 9.53 -9.08
C PHE A 135 -10.63 9.11 -9.05
N VAL A 136 -9.78 10.12 -9.18
CA VAL A 136 -8.32 10.02 -9.03
C VAL A 136 -7.95 10.55 -7.65
N ILE A 137 -7.14 9.80 -6.90
CA ILE A 137 -6.67 10.23 -5.57
C ILE A 137 -5.98 11.61 -5.69
N GLY A 138 -6.31 12.54 -4.78
CA GLY A 138 -5.78 13.91 -4.81
C GLY A 138 -6.36 14.84 -5.88
N ALA A 139 -7.27 14.37 -6.74
CA ALA A 139 -8.05 15.23 -7.65
C ALA A 139 -9.51 15.43 -7.18
N GLY A 140 -9.96 14.64 -6.21
CA GLY A 140 -11.30 14.70 -5.61
C GLY A 140 -11.43 15.78 -4.53
N SER A 141 -12.59 15.79 -3.87
CA SER A 141 -12.88 16.72 -2.76
C SER A 141 -12.58 16.16 -1.37
N GLY A 142 -12.40 14.86 -1.24
CA GLY A 142 -12.02 14.24 0.03
C GLY A 142 -10.51 14.29 0.26
N SER A 143 -10.13 14.00 1.50
CA SER A 143 -8.75 13.98 1.93
C SER A 143 -7.95 12.87 1.24
N TYR A 144 -6.65 13.09 1.10
CA TYR A 144 -5.75 12.12 0.44
C TYR A 144 -4.37 12.13 1.08
N SER A 145 -3.62 11.05 0.84
CA SER A 145 -2.18 11.03 1.08
C SER A 145 -1.46 10.34 -0.06
N ILE A 146 -0.25 10.80 -0.37
CA ILE A 146 0.64 10.16 -1.34
C ILE A 146 2.03 10.09 -0.71
N ILE A 147 2.60 8.90 -0.62
CA ILE A 147 3.88 8.64 0.03
C ILE A 147 4.81 7.98 -0.98
N ASN A 148 5.84 8.70 -1.39
CA ASN A 148 6.83 8.24 -2.37
C ASN A 148 8.06 7.66 -1.68
N GLY A 149 8.47 6.47 -2.12
CA GLY A 149 9.67 5.79 -1.66
C GLY A 149 10.93 6.64 -1.87
N SER A 150 11.91 6.47 -1.00
CA SER A 150 13.17 7.22 -1.03
C SER A 150 14.14 6.63 -2.07
N SER A 151 14.72 7.49 -2.91
CA SER A 151 15.72 7.10 -3.91
C SER A 151 17.12 6.88 -3.34
N ASN A 152 17.38 7.39 -2.12
CA ASN A 152 18.71 7.59 -1.53
C ASN A 152 19.70 8.21 -2.55
N ARG A 153 19.69 9.53 -2.62
CA ARG A 153 20.82 10.24 -3.21
C ARG A 153 21.97 10.22 -2.21
N ALA A 154 23.19 10.00 -2.68
CA ALA A 154 24.44 9.91 -1.88
C ALA A 154 24.70 11.07 -0.90
N GLU A 155 23.89 12.12 -0.94
CA GLU A 155 23.95 13.32 -0.11
C GLU A 155 23.00 13.26 1.11
N ASN A 156 22.06 12.31 1.17
CA ASN A 156 21.15 12.11 2.29
C ASN A 156 21.06 10.60 2.64
N PRO A 157 21.51 10.16 3.83
CA PRO A 157 21.56 8.74 4.21
C PRO A 157 20.16 8.16 4.53
N GLY A 158 19.19 8.34 3.65
CA GLY A 158 17.83 7.81 3.75
C GLY A 158 17.69 6.34 3.31
N PRO A 159 16.49 5.77 3.40
CA PRO A 159 16.22 4.41 2.92
C PRO A 159 16.42 4.28 1.41
N GLN A 160 16.92 3.13 0.95
CA GLN A 160 17.09 2.81 -0.48
C GLN A 160 15.90 2.02 -0.96
N ASN A 161 14.78 2.69 -1.18
CA ASN A 161 13.56 2.03 -1.61
C ASN A 161 13.65 1.59 -3.09
N ILE A 162 13.02 0.46 -3.39
CA ILE A 162 12.88 -0.08 -4.75
C ILE A 162 11.40 -0.37 -5.03
N SER A 163 10.71 -0.97 -4.07
CA SER A 163 9.32 -1.41 -4.20
C SER A 163 8.57 -1.06 -2.90
N PHE A 164 8.57 0.22 -2.51
CA PHE A 164 7.86 0.70 -1.33
C PHE A 164 6.35 0.53 -1.50
N GLY A 165 5.70 -0.18 -0.57
CA GLY A 165 4.25 -0.47 -0.63
C GLY A 165 3.90 -1.90 -0.97
N GLU A 166 4.89 -2.78 -1.14
CA GLU A 166 4.67 -4.18 -1.48
C GLU A 166 3.95 -4.96 -0.37
N GLU A 167 3.99 -4.48 0.88
CA GLU A 167 3.20 -4.99 2.01
C GLU A 167 2.71 -3.78 2.83
N ILE A 168 1.46 -3.82 3.31
CA ILE A 168 0.82 -2.71 4.02
C ILE A 168 0.04 -3.25 5.22
N LEU A 169 0.23 -2.65 6.40
CA LEU A 169 -0.64 -2.82 7.58
C LEU A 169 -0.91 -1.46 8.25
N GLY A 170 -2.14 -0.97 8.23
CA GLY A 170 -2.56 0.24 8.92
C GLY A 170 -3.57 -0.03 10.04
N GLY A 171 -3.71 0.95 10.94
CA GLY A 171 -4.88 1.09 11.81
C GLY A 171 -4.75 0.53 13.22
N LEU A 172 -3.54 0.15 13.65
CA LEU A 172 -3.23 -0.12 15.05
C LEU A 172 -2.18 0.85 15.58
N ASP A 173 -2.18 1.07 16.88
CA ASP A 173 -1.27 1.95 17.62
C ASP A 173 -0.09 1.11 18.18
N TYR A 174 1.10 1.24 17.57
CA TYR A 174 2.29 0.46 17.95
C TYR A 174 3.12 1.12 19.06
N ASP A 175 2.88 2.39 19.39
CA ASP A 175 3.64 3.13 20.41
C ASP A 175 2.81 3.56 21.63
N ASN A 176 1.53 3.20 21.65
CA ASN A 176 0.55 3.43 22.71
C ASN A 176 0.34 4.92 23.01
N ASN A 177 0.32 5.76 21.98
CA ASN A 177 0.08 7.19 22.10
C ASN A 177 -1.38 7.60 21.82
N GLY A 178 -2.22 6.65 21.38
CA GLY A 178 -3.63 6.83 21.07
C GLY A 178 -3.93 7.18 19.61
N ALA A 179 -2.92 7.38 18.77
CA ALA A 179 -3.02 7.51 17.33
C ALA A 179 -2.67 6.18 16.65
N THR A 180 -3.23 5.95 15.47
CA THR A 180 -2.92 4.74 14.71
C THR A 180 -1.70 4.95 13.82
N ASP A 181 -1.01 3.86 13.50
CA ASP A 181 0.21 3.86 12.72
C ASP A 181 0.04 3.13 11.38
N LEU A 182 1.01 3.34 10.49
CA LEU A 182 1.09 2.68 9.19
C LEU A 182 2.41 1.92 9.02
N PHE A 183 2.32 0.61 8.83
CA PHE A 183 3.43 -0.23 8.38
C PHE A 183 3.46 -0.32 6.85
N VAL A 184 4.66 -0.20 6.27
CA VAL A 184 4.91 -0.37 4.84
C VAL A 184 6.18 -1.20 4.61
N GLY A 185 6.06 -2.29 3.85
CA GLY A 185 7.17 -3.12 3.41
C GLY A 185 7.76 -2.68 2.07
N ASP A 186 9.07 -2.90 1.92
CA ASP A 186 9.81 -2.82 0.67
C ASP A 186 10.76 -4.01 0.57
N LEU A 187 10.30 -5.05 -0.09
CA LEU A 187 10.92 -6.38 -0.13
C LEU A 187 12.33 -6.36 -0.70
N THR A 188 12.60 -5.46 -1.63
CA THR A 188 13.85 -5.48 -2.41
C THR A 188 14.77 -4.31 -2.13
N ALA A 189 14.41 -3.45 -1.18
CA ALA A 189 15.23 -2.34 -0.75
C ALA A 189 16.70 -2.69 -0.46
N GLY A 190 17.56 -1.71 -0.75
CA GLY A 190 19.01 -1.89 -0.84
C GLY A 190 19.82 -1.49 0.40
N GLY A 191 19.20 -0.88 1.41
CA GLY A 191 19.93 -0.34 2.56
C GLY A 191 19.24 0.86 3.22
N TYR A 192 19.81 1.32 4.34
CA TYR A 192 19.38 2.52 5.07
C TYR A 192 20.59 3.15 5.75
N GLY A 193 20.64 4.47 5.84
CA GLY A 193 21.77 5.14 6.46
C GLY A 193 23.04 5.00 5.63
N ASN A 194 24.12 4.63 6.32
CA ASN A 194 25.41 4.27 5.71
C ASN A 194 25.54 2.75 5.47
N VAL A 195 24.47 1.98 5.67
CA VAL A 195 24.49 0.52 5.51
C VAL A 195 23.84 0.16 4.19
N SER A 196 24.66 -0.28 3.23
CA SER A 196 24.18 -0.90 2.00
C SER A 196 24.16 -2.42 2.13
N ARG A 197 23.03 -3.01 1.78
CA ARG A 197 22.74 -4.43 1.86
C ARG A 197 21.70 -4.76 0.78
N SER A 198 22.18 -4.96 -0.43
CA SER A 198 21.35 -5.20 -1.61
C SER A 198 20.28 -6.28 -1.36
N LEU A 199 19.03 -5.99 -1.73
CA LEU A 199 17.87 -6.88 -1.62
C LEU A 199 17.63 -7.39 -0.18
N ALA A 200 18.06 -6.63 0.83
CA ALA A 200 17.79 -6.99 2.22
C ALA A 200 16.32 -6.88 2.57
N GLY A 201 15.63 -5.97 1.89
CA GLY A 201 14.30 -5.52 2.26
C GLY A 201 14.35 -4.50 3.41
N LEU A 202 13.37 -3.61 3.40
CA LEU A 202 13.08 -2.64 4.44
C LEU A 202 11.65 -2.82 4.92
N ALA A 203 11.44 -2.53 6.19
CA ALA A 203 10.13 -2.37 6.79
C ALA A 203 10.07 -0.99 7.45
N HIS A 204 9.02 -0.24 7.18
CA HIS A 204 8.80 1.11 7.70
C HIS A 204 7.58 1.11 8.62
N VAL A 205 7.67 1.83 9.73
CA VAL A 205 6.51 2.18 10.57
C VAL A 205 6.46 3.69 10.62
N ILE A 206 5.40 4.27 10.05
CA ILE A 206 5.11 5.70 10.09
C ILE A 206 4.12 5.92 11.23
N TYR A 207 4.51 6.75 12.19
CA TYR A 207 3.72 7.00 13.38
C TYR A 207 2.70 8.12 13.16
N ASP A 208 1.62 8.08 13.93
CA ASP A 208 0.59 9.13 13.97
C ASP A 208 -0.04 9.37 12.58
N ALA A 209 -0.63 8.34 11.98
CA ALA A 209 -1.01 8.31 10.58
C ALA A 209 -1.88 9.51 10.15
N GLU A 210 -2.92 9.87 10.90
CA GLU A 210 -3.74 11.07 10.61
C GLU A 210 -2.89 12.35 10.59
N ASP A 211 -2.24 12.67 11.71
CA ASP A 211 -1.49 13.90 11.88
C ASP A 211 -0.30 13.98 10.92
N THR A 212 0.31 12.85 10.59
CA THR A 212 1.50 12.75 9.75
C THR A 212 1.17 12.72 8.26
N LEU A 213 0.06 12.11 7.84
CA LEU A 213 -0.20 11.78 6.43
C LEU A 213 -1.41 12.49 5.82
N LYS A 214 -2.48 12.78 6.57
CA LYS A 214 -3.74 13.29 6.00
C LYS A 214 -3.53 14.64 5.31
N ASP A 215 -4.04 14.75 4.09
CA ASP A 215 -3.90 15.91 3.19
C ASP A 215 -2.45 16.28 2.82
N LYS A 216 -1.56 15.29 2.79
CA LYS A 216 -0.13 15.50 2.52
C LYS A 216 0.43 14.60 1.43
N GLU A 217 1.43 15.15 0.77
CA GLU A 217 2.33 14.43 -0.11
C GLU A 217 3.68 14.36 0.57
N ILE A 218 4.19 13.15 0.75
CA ILE A 218 5.41 12.86 1.49
C ILE A 218 6.42 12.25 0.54
N GLU A 219 7.57 12.90 0.42
CA GLU A 219 8.77 12.35 -0.19
C GLU A 219 9.66 11.82 0.94
N LEU A 220 9.90 10.50 1.00
CA LEU A 220 10.75 9.94 2.06
C LEU A 220 12.22 10.40 1.96
N ASP A 221 12.65 10.92 0.80
CA ASP A 221 13.95 11.58 0.63
C ASP A 221 14.05 12.95 1.34
N SER A 222 12.91 13.58 1.61
CA SER A 222 12.81 14.89 2.25
C SER A 222 11.52 15.01 3.07
N PRO A 223 11.39 14.20 4.14
CA PRO A 223 10.17 14.18 4.93
C PRO A 223 9.96 15.55 5.61
N PRO A 224 8.70 15.96 5.83
CA PRO A 224 8.40 17.23 6.49
C PRO A 224 8.91 17.24 7.95
N GLU A 225 9.04 18.43 8.53
CA GLU A 225 9.36 18.57 9.95
C GLU A 225 8.31 17.85 10.81
N GLY A 226 8.77 17.09 11.81
CA GLY A 226 7.90 16.31 12.69
C GLY A 226 7.50 14.94 12.15
N PHE A 227 7.90 14.57 10.93
CA PHE A 227 7.69 13.21 10.41
C PHE A 227 8.47 12.19 11.26
N ASN A 228 7.74 11.28 11.91
CA ASN A 228 8.31 10.23 12.75
C ASN A 228 8.14 8.87 12.08
N MET A 229 9.25 8.15 11.92
CA MET A 229 9.25 6.84 11.26
C MET A 229 10.37 5.96 11.81
N ALA A 230 10.04 4.71 12.10
CA ALA A 230 11.03 3.64 12.30
C ALA A 230 11.32 2.93 10.97
N THR A 231 12.58 2.52 10.77
CA THR A 231 12.99 1.74 9.60
C THR A 231 13.81 0.54 10.04
N PHE A 232 13.37 -0.64 9.63
CA PHE A 232 13.99 -1.94 9.91
C PHE A 232 14.68 -2.44 8.64
N LEU A 233 15.95 -2.81 8.75
CA LEU A 233 16.73 -3.36 7.63
C LEU A 233 16.91 -4.86 7.80
N GLY A 234 16.52 -5.63 6.78
CA GLY A 234 16.65 -7.09 6.78
C GLY A 234 18.09 -7.55 7.04
N PRO A 235 18.32 -8.66 7.74
CA PRO A 235 19.59 -8.95 8.44
C PRO A 235 20.80 -9.19 7.52
N LYS A 236 20.58 -9.60 6.26
CA LYS A 236 21.62 -9.84 5.24
C LYS A 236 21.12 -9.47 3.85
N SER A 237 22.02 -9.41 2.87
CA SER A 237 21.62 -9.23 1.48
C SER A 237 20.74 -10.38 1.00
N GLY A 238 19.71 -10.06 0.21
CA GLY A 238 18.75 -11.03 -0.30
C GLY A 238 17.81 -11.61 0.75
N ALA A 239 17.69 -11.03 1.94
CA ALA A 239 16.82 -11.55 3.00
C ALA A 239 15.32 -11.25 2.79
N ILE A 240 15.02 -10.21 2.02
CA ILE A 240 13.65 -9.80 1.66
C ILE A 240 12.78 -9.51 2.90
N ALA A 241 13.29 -8.73 3.86
CA ALA A 241 12.51 -8.35 5.03
C ALA A 241 11.32 -7.46 4.65
N GLY A 242 10.22 -7.59 5.40
CA GLY A 242 8.98 -6.84 5.15
C GLY A 242 8.08 -7.44 4.07
N ASP A 243 8.29 -8.71 3.72
CA ASP A 243 7.55 -9.44 2.66
C ASP A 243 6.10 -9.76 3.03
N THR A 244 5.87 -10.17 4.27
CA THR A 244 4.53 -10.42 4.81
C THR A 244 4.51 -9.93 6.24
N ALA A 245 3.43 -9.30 6.65
CA ALA A 245 3.27 -8.82 8.01
C ALA A 245 1.95 -9.26 8.63
N LEU A 246 1.91 -9.24 9.97
CA LEU A 246 0.70 -9.28 10.76
C LEU A 246 0.87 -8.37 11.97
N HIS A 247 -0.24 -7.86 12.49
CA HIS A 247 -0.25 -7.04 13.69
C HIS A 247 -1.41 -7.42 14.63
N GLY A 248 -1.28 -7.00 15.89
CA GLY A 248 -2.24 -7.27 16.96
C GLY A 248 -1.53 -7.41 18.29
N ASP A 249 -2.26 -7.43 19.40
CA ASP A 249 -1.67 -7.66 20.72
C ASP A 249 -1.42 -9.17 20.90
N PHE A 250 -0.18 -9.62 20.66
CA PHE A 250 0.21 -11.03 20.74
C PHE A 250 0.55 -11.45 22.16
N ASN A 251 0.79 -10.49 23.05
CA ASN A 251 1.32 -10.74 24.38
C ASN A 251 0.36 -10.34 25.53
N ASP A 252 -0.78 -9.73 25.20
CA ASP A 252 -1.85 -9.25 26.10
C ASP A 252 -1.38 -8.13 27.06
N ASP A 253 -0.47 -7.25 26.61
CA ASP A 253 -0.03 -6.06 27.36
C ASP A 253 -0.83 -4.79 27.05
N GLY A 254 -1.77 -4.88 26.11
CA GLY A 254 -2.63 -3.78 25.68
C GLY A 254 -2.00 -2.87 24.63
N ILE A 255 -0.83 -3.20 24.09
CA ILE A 255 -0.15 -2.48 23.00
C ILE A 255 -0.16 -3.37 21.75
N ALA A 256 -0.35 -2.78 20.57
CA ALA A 256 -0.29 -3.58 19.35
C ALA A 256 1.15 -4.02 19.06
N ASP A 257 1.34 -5.33 18.87
CA ASP A 257 2.58 -5.88 18.34
C ASP A 257 2.55 -5.89 16.81
N LEU A 258 3.75 -5.85 16.21
CA LEU A 258 3.98 -6.02 14.78
C LEU A 258 4.95 -7.18 14.56
N ALA A 259 4.57 -8.12 13.72
CA ALA A 259 5.46 -9.17 13.21
C ALA A 259 5.53 -9.11 11.70
N PHE A 260 6.73 -9.27 11.14
CA PHE A 260 6.94 -9.36 9.69
C PHE A 260 8.02 -10.38 9.36
N SER A 261 7.94 -10.91 8.13
CA SER A 261 8.81 -11.98 7.66
C SER A 261 10.07 -11.44 6.97
N SER A 262 11.06 -12.35 6.85
CA SER A 262 12.23 -12.22 5.99
C SER A 262 12.50 -13.61 5.40
N PRO A 263 11.69 -14.04 4.41
CA PRO A 263 11.58 -15.45 4.02
C PRO A 263 12.87 -16.02 3.44
N MET A 264 13.77 -15.17 2.92
CA MET A 264 15.04 -15.59 2.35
C MET A 264 16.20 -15.47 3.35
N ASP A 265 15.90 -15.18 4.61
CA ASP A 265 16.90 -15.26 5.66
C ASP A 265 17.38 -16.70 5.87
N SER A 266 18.61 -16.84 6.38
CA SER A 266 19.21 -18.12 6.76
C SER A 266 19.78 -17.98 8.17
N PRO A 267 18.92 -17.87 9.20
CA PRO A 267 19.39 -17.76 10.56
C PRO A 267 20.28 -18.96 10.89
N GLN A 268 21.42 -18.70 11.53
CA GLN A 268 22.43 -19.72 11.89
C GLN A 268 23.11 -20.43 10.70
N GLY A 269 22.99 -19.89 9.47
CA GLY A 269 23.68 -20.41 8.29
C GLY A 269 23.01 -21.62 7.64
N VAL A 270 21.76 -21.94 8.01
CA VAL A 270 20.98 -22.99 7.35
C VAL A 270 20.51 -22.48 5.99
N THR A 271 21.06 -23.04 4.91
CA THR A 271 20.63 -22.71 3.55
C THR A 271 19.27 -23.33 3.26
N ASN A 272 18.36 -22.57 2.62
CA ASN A 272 16.99 -22.99 2.27
C ASN A 272 16.11 -23.36 3.48
N ALA A 273 16.08 -22.50 4.51
CA ALA A 273 15.17 -22.66 5.64
C ALA A 273 13.72 -22.22 5.36
N ALA A 274 13.41 -21.90 4.10
CA ALA A 274 12.09 -21.49 3.61
C ALA A 274 11.26 -22.70 3.18
#